data_AF-A0A504YT16-F1
#
_entry.id   AF-A0A504YT16-F1
#
_cell.length_a   1.000
_cell.length_b   1.000
_cell.length_c   1.000
_cell.angle_alpha   90.00
_cell.angle_beta   90.00
_cell.angle_gamma   90.00
#
_symmetry.space_group_name_H-M   'P 1'
#
loop_
_entity.id
_entity.type
_entity.pdbx_description
1 polymer ?
#
loop_
_entity_poly.entity_id
_entity_poly.type
_entity_poly.pdbx_seq_one_letter_code
_entity_poly.pdbx_strand_id
1 'polypeptide(L)' 'MRSIIQKRFRGISVTIQVGRTGSFEITVGDSLIFSKLHCGRFPEPMAVVNQISAIASGQKPETVTEYEESSCVLL' A
#
# COMPACT_ATOMS: atom_id res chain seq x y z
N MET A 1 -4.33 -4.43 5.95
CA MET A 1 -3.73 -3.12 5.60
C MET A 1 -4.45 -1.91 6.23
N ARG A 2 -5.75 -1.64 6.00
CA ARG A 2 -6.48 -0.46 6.56
C ARG A 2 -6.25 -0.20 8.05
N SER A 3 -6.38 -1.23 8.89
CA SER A 3 -6.21 -1.11 10.35
C SER A 3 -4.82 -0.61 10.76
N ILE A 4 -3.77 -1.03 10.04
CA ILE A 4 -2.38 -0.63 10.31
C ILE A 4 -2.20 0.86 10.01
N ILE A 5 -2.71 1.31 8.84
CA ILE A 5 -2.63 2.71 8.41
C ILE A 5 -3.41 3.62 9.38
N GLN A 6 -4.64 3.25 9.75
CA GLN A 6 -5.46 4.04 10.69
C GLN A 6 -4.83 4.13 12.09
N LYS A 7 -4.13 3.09 12.56
CA LYS A 7 -3.43 3.13 13.85
C LYS A 7 -2.19 4.03 13.81
N ARG A 8 -1.44 4.00 12.70
CA ARG A 8 -0.21 4.79 12.51
C ARG A 8 -0.49 6.28 12.29
N PHE A 9 -1.57 6.61 11.60
CA PHE A 9 -1.90 7.98 11.25
C PHE A 9 -3.25 8.41 11.80
N ARG A 10 -3.24 9.26 12.84
CA ARG A 10 -4.44 9.87 13.39
C ARG A 10 -4.84 11.08 12.54
N GLY A 11 -6.03 11.05 11.95
CA GLY A 11 -6.59 12.15 11.17
C GLY A 11 -6.59 11.96 9.65
N ILE A 12 -6.17 10.81 9.13
CA ILE A 12 -6.25 10.50 7.70
C ILE A 12 -7.53 9.73 7.39
N SER A 13 -8.25 10.14 6.34
CA SER A 13 -9.39 9.39 5.83
C SER A 13 -8.88 8.25 4.94
N VAL A 14 -9.14 7.01 5.35
CA VAL A 14 -8.82 5.82 4.56
C VAL A 14 -10.11 5.25 3.97
N THR A 15 -10.26 5.38 2.65
CA THR A 15 -11.40 4.86 1.90
C THR A 15 -11.00 3.55 1.21
N ILE A 16 -11.88 2.55 1.26
CA ILE A 16 -11.73 1.34 0.45
C ILE A 16 -12.74 1.43 -0.69
N GLN A 17 -12.26 1.33 -1.92
CA GLN A 17 -13.10 1.26 -3.11
C GLN A 17 -13.00 -0.14 -3.71
N VAL A 18 -14.11 -0.64 -4.24
CA VAL A 18 -14.12 -1.91 -4.96
C VAL A 18 -13.52 -1.67 -6.34
N GLY A 19 -12.33 -2.22 -6.57
CA GLY A 19 -11.63 -2.17 -7.84
C GLY A 19 -12.04 -3.30 -8.80
N ARG A 20 -11.28 -3.44 -9.89
CA ARG A 20 -11.44 -4.55 -10.84
C ARG A 20 -11.08 -5.88 -10.17
N THR A 21 -11.67 -6.98 -10.63
CA THR A 21 -11.34 -8.33 -10.14
C THR A 21 -9.83 -8.58 -10.14
N GLY A 22 -9.29 -9.00 -9.00
CA GLY A 22 -7.88 -9.30 -8.82
C GLY A 22 -6.97 -8.08 -8.61
N SER A 23 -7.50 -6.86 -8.69
CA SER A 23 -6.71 -5.65 -8.41
C SER A 23 -6.58 -5.41 -6.90
N PHE A 24 -5.42 -4.91 -6.53
CA PHE A 24 -5.18 -4.35 -5.21
C PHE A 24 -4.28 -3.13 -5.43
N GLU A 25 -4.89 -1.96 -5.31
CA GLU A 25 -4.29 -0.68 -5.67
C GLU A 25 -4.33 0.25 -4.47
N ILE A 26 -3.23 0.97 -4.26
CA ILE A 26 -3.12 1.94 -3.17
C ILE A 26 -2.82 3.29 -3.79
N THR A 27 -3.70 4.24 -3.52
CA THR A 27 -3.58 5.63 -3.94
C THR A 27 -3.49 6.53 -2.72
N VAL A 28 -2.63 7.55 -2.78
CA VAL A 28 -2.51 8.59 -1.77
C VAL A 28 -2.73 9.93 -2.46
N GLY A 29 -3.83 10.60 -2.12
CA GLY A 29 -4.34 11.71 -2.93
C GLY A 29 -4.66 11.21 -4.34
N ASP A 30 -4.09 11.85 -5.35
CA ASP A 30 -4.27 11.51 -6.77
C ASP A 30 -3.15 10.59 -7.33
N SER A 31 -2.23 10.14 -6.49
CA SER A 31 -1.06 9.36 -6.92
C SER A 31 -1.20 7.88 -6.57
N LEU A 32 -1.08 7.02 -7.58
CA LEU A 32 -0.99 5.57 -7.40
C LEU A 32 0.42 5.20 -6.90
N ILE A 33 0.49 4.70 -5.67
CA ILE A 33 1.75 4.30 -5.04
C ILE A 33 1.98 2.78 -5.10
N PHE A 34 0.96 1.99 -5.42
CA PHE A 34 1.08 0.54 -5.57
C PHE A 34 -0.02 -0.06 -6.45
N SER A 35 0.32 -1.05 -7.29
CA SER A 35 -0.66 -1.89 -7.99
C SER A 35 -0.22 -3.36 -8.04
N LYS A 36 -1.01 -4.24 -7.44
CA LYS A 36 -0.81 -5.69 -7.50
C LYS A 36 -0.91 -6.23 -8.92
N LEU A 37 -1.65 -5.58 -9.82
CA LEU A 37 -1.73 -6.04 -11.21
C LEU A 37 -0.39 -5.95 -11.93
N HIS A 38 0.47 -5.01 -11.51
CA HIS A 38 1.80 -4.85 -12.08
C HIS A 38 2.80 -5.84 -11.50
N CYS A 39 2.73 -6.08 -10.18
CA CYS A 39 3.74 -6.83 -9.44
C CYS A 39 3.38 -8.30 -9.18
N GLY A 40 2.10 -8.66 -9.33
CA GLY A 40 1.55 -9.99 -9.03
C GLY A 40 1.46 -10.35 -7.54
N ARG A 41 2.01 -9.52 -6.65
CA ARG A 41 2.12 -9.78 -5.20
C ARG A 41 1.49 -8.66 -4.38
N PHE A 42 1.22 -8.96 -3.10
CA PHE A 42 0.83 -7.93 -2.13
C PHE A 42 2.06 -7.12 -1.68
N PRO A 43 1.89 -5.83 -1.37
CA PRO A 43 2.99 -5.02 -0.87
C PRO A 43 3.34 -5.40 0.57
N GLU A 44 4.59 -5.19 0.96
CA GLU A 44 4.98 -5.28 2.36
C GLU A 44 4.27 -4.17 3.17
N PRO A 45 3.58 -4.50 4.28
CA PRO A 45 2.76 -3.51 5.00
C PRO A 45 3.52 -2.29 5.54
N MET A 46 4.73 -2.47 6.02
CA MET A 46 5.57 -1.39 6.56
C MET A 46 6.13 -0.50 5.46
N ALA A 47 6.44 -1.03 4.28
CA ALA A 47 6.85 -0.26 3.11
C ALA A 47 5.76 0.73 2.69
N VAL A 48 4.50 0.27 2.67
CA VAL A 48 3.34 1.14 2.39
C VAL A 48 3.20 2.22 3.45
N VAL A 49 3.35 1.88 4.74
CA VAL A 49 3.26 2.85 5.84
C VAL A 49 4.38 3.89 5.75
N ASN A 50 5.62 3.46 5.48
CA ASN A 50 6.76 4.35 5.33
C ASN A 50 6.53 5.31 4.15
N GLN A 51 5.99 4.81 3.05
CA GLN A 51 5.68 5.62 1.89
C GLN A 51 4.59 6.66 2.16
N ILE A 52 3.50 6.26 2.82
CA ILE A 52 2.47 7.20 3.25
C ILE A 52 3.07 8.25 4.20
N SER A 53 3.98 7.86 5.10
CA SER A 53 4.64 8.77 6.03
C SER A 53 5.56 9.76 5.30
N ALA A 54 6.29 9.31 4.29
CA ALA A 54 7.15 10.16 3.47
C ALA A 54 6.33 11.22 2.72
N ILE A 55 5.22 10.81 2.12
CA ILE A 55 4.29 11.71 1.42
C ILE A 55 3.66 12.71 2.40
N ALA A 56 3.26 12.26 3.59
CA ALA A 56 2.73 13.13 4.63
C ALA A 56 3.75 14.17 5.11
N SER A 57 5.04 13.86 5.07
CA SER A 57 6.15 14.78 5.36
C SER A 57 6.52 15.70 4.19
N GLY A 58 5.81 15.63 3.07
CA GLY A 58 6.02 16.47 1.88
C GLY A 58 6.98 15.89 0.84
N GLN A 59 7.37 14.61 0.96
CA GLN A 59 8.11 13.94 -0.12
C GLN A 59 7.18 13.59 -1.29
N LYS A 60 7.77 13.36 -2.46
CA LYS A 60 7.02 12.97 -3.65
C LYS A 60 6.52 11.52 -3.52
N PRO A 61 5.31 11.21 -4.00
CA PRO A 61 4.81 9.85 -4.03
C PRO A 61 5.61 9.02 -5.04
N GLU A 62 6.36 8.07 -4.52
CA GLU A 62 7.04 7.01 -5.28
C GLU A 62 6.30 5.67 -5.17
N THR A 63 6.65 4.74 -6.08
CA THR A 63 6.04 3.40 -6.13
C THR A 63 6.67 2.48 -5.09
N VAL A 64 5.86 1.80 -4.30
CA VAL A 64 6.32 0.78 -3.35
C VAL A 64 6.76 -0.47 -4.13
N THR A 65 8.02 -0.86 -3.97
CA THR A 65 8.64 -2.03 -4.65
C THR A 65 8.95 -3.18 -3.70
N GLU A 66 8.64 -3.03 -2.41
CA GLU A 66 8.77 -4.07 -1.40
C GLU A 66 7.46 -4.88 -1.32
N TYR A 67 7.60 -6.20 -1.33
CA TYR A 67 6.46 -7.13 -1.38
C TYR A 67 6.51 -8.09 -0.20
N GLU A 68 5.35 -8.60 0.21
CA GLU A 68 5.30 -9.70 1.17
C GLU A 68 6.05 -10.91 0.58
N GLU A 69 7.04 -11.38 1.32
CA GLU A 69 7.68 -12.66 1.00
C GLU A 69 6.64 -13.75 1.13
N SER A 70 6.39 -14.45 0.02
CA SER A 70 5.62 -15.68 0.08
C SER A 70 6.50 -16.71 0.76
N SER A 71 6.24 -17.02 2.03
CA SER A 71 6.78 -18.22 2.66
C SER A 71 6.14 -19.43 1.97
N CYS A 72 6.67 -19.81 0.81
CA CYS A 72 6.32 -21.06 0.17
C CYS A 72 6.88 -22.19 1.05
N VAL A 73 6.12 -22.58 2.07
CA VAL A 73 6.33 -23.86 2.72
C VAL A 73 5.66 -24.89 1.80
N LEU A 74 6.47 -25.60 1.02
CA LEU A 74 6.02 -26.84 0.39
C LEU A 74 5.77 -27.83 1.53
N LEU A 75 4.49 -28.07 1.83
CA LEU A 75 4.03 -29.15 2.73
C LEU A 75 4.03 -30.48 1.98
#